data_AF-A0A964QWT4-F1
#
_entry.id   AF-A0A964QWT4-F1
#
_cell.length_a   1.000
_cell.length_b   1.000
_cell.length_c   1.000
_cell.angle_alpha   90.00
_cell.angle_beta   90.00
_cell.angle_gamma   90.00
#
_symmetry.space_group_name_H-M   'P 1'
#
loop_
_entity.id
_entity.type
_entity.pdbx_description
1 polymer ?
#
loop_
_entity_poly.entity_id
_entity_poly.type
_entity_poly.pdbx_seq_one_letter_code
_entity_poly.pdbx_strand_id
1 'polypeptide(L)'
;KFKIVAEQEILIRHFLMKRPDVKTEELTSVMGHSQNFKQCKESLAKRHPNLKQETGKGDLVDTAKAAVYVANGKLPKTTAILGPKVLASLYGFDIVDADLQDLKNNITNFLLAGR
;
A
#
# COMPACT_ATOMS: atom_id res chain seq x y z
N LYS A 1 -20.31 22.92 17.89
CA LYS A 1 -18.83 23.04 17.94
C LYS A 1 -18.30 21.64 18.13
N PHE A 2 -17.40 21.17 17.28
CA PHE A 2 -16.71 19.89 17.52
C PHE A 2 -15.59 20.11 18.53
N LYS A 3 -15.34 19.12 19.37
CA LYS A 3 -14.19 19.08 20.28
C LYS A 3 -13.31 17.90 19.92
N ILE A 4 -12.00 18.10 19.98
CA ILE A 4 -11.06 16.99 19.95
C ILE A 4 -11.25 16.23 21.27
N VAL A 5 -11.64 14.97 21.16
CA VAL A 5 -11.88 14.08 22.32
C VAL A 5 -10.73 13.12 22.54
N ALA A 6 -9.92 12.84 21.52
CA ALA A 6 -8.70 12.06 21.64
C ALA A 6 -7.73 12.34 20.48
N GLU A 7 -6.47 12.00 20.69
CA GLU A 7 -5.41 12.02 19.68
C GLU A 7 -4.70 10.67 19.69
N GLN A 8 -4.33 10.15 18.52
CA GLN A 8 -3.62 8.89 18.37
C GLN A 8 -2.53 9.02 17.32
N GLU A 9 -1.30 8.66 17.70
CA GLU A 9 -0.18 8.56 16.80
C GLU A 9 -0.09 7.14 16.25
N ILE A 10 0.00 6.99 14.92
CA ILE A 10 0.15 5.69 14.27
C ILE A 10 1.40 5.70 13.41
N LEU A 11 2.27 4.73 13.66
CA LEU A 11 3.44 4.49 12.81
C LEU A 11 2.99 3.82 11.50
N ILE A 12 3.10 4.57 10.40
CA ILE A 12 2.76 4.10 9.07
C ILE A 12 3.89 3.26 8.52
N ARG A 13 3.54 2.01 8.18
CA ARG A 13 4.44 1.06 7.52
C ARG A 13 3.85 0.64 6.18
N HIS A 14 4.71 0.57 5.18
CA HIS A 14 4.33 0.17 3.83
C HIS A 14 4.88 -1.21 3.51
N PHE A 15 4.01 -2.05 2.97
CA PHE A 15 4.27 -3.44 2.62
C PHE A 15 4.01 -3.61 1.13
N LEU A 16 4.84 -4.41 0.48
CA LEU A 16 4.60 -4.91 -0.87
C LEU A 16 3.90 -6.25 -0.76
N MET A 17 2.74 -6.36 -1.41
CA MET A 17 1.85 -7.49 -1.28
C MET A 17 1.49 -8.05 -2.66
N LYS A 18 1.38 -9.36 -2.78
CA LYS A 18 1.02 -10.04 -4.02
C LYS A 18 -0.12 -11.03 -3.79
N ARG A 19 -0.73 -11.47 -4.88
CA ARG A 19 -1.59 -12.65 -4.85
C ARG A 19 -0.80 -13.92 -4.47
N PRO A 20 -1.40 -14.85 -3.70
CA PRO A 20 -0.72 -16.06 -3.27
C PRO A 20 -0.39 -17.00 -4.44
N ASP A 21 -1.24 -17.01 -5.47
CA ASP A 21 -1.09 -17.84 -6.68
C ASP A 21 -0.03 -17.35 -7.69
N VAL A 22 0.71 -16.29 -7.38
CA VAL A 22 1.73 -15.68 -8.26
C VAL A 22 3.08 -15.74 -7.58
N LYS A 23 4.16 -16.05 -8.31
CA LYS A 23 5.51 -15.98 -7.76
C LYS A 23 6.01 -14.54 -7.75
N THR A 24 6.87 -14.22 -6.79
CA THR A 24 7.46 -12.87 -6.66
C THR A 24 8.21 -12.44 -7.92
N GLU A 25 8.86 -13.38 -8.61
CA GLU A 25 9.61 -13.14 -9.84
C GLU A 25 8.72 -12.81 -11.05
N GLU A 26 7.44 -13.18 -11.00
CA GLU A 26 6.47 -12.90 -12.07
C GLU A 26 5.84 -11.50 -11.94
N LEU A 27 6.17 -10.75 -10.88
CA LEU A 27 5.62 -9.42 -10.66
C LEU A 27 6.18 -8.43 -11.68
N THR A 28 5.29 -7.72 -12.37
CA THR A 28 5.63 -6.79 -13.44
C THR A 28 5.37 -5.33 -13.06
N SER A 29 4.39 -5.10 -12.20
CA SER A 29 4.03 -3.76 -11.75
C SER A 29 3.63 -3.75 -10.28
N VAL A 30 3.72 -2.56 -9.69
CA VAL A 30 3.25 -2.26 -8.35
C VAL A 30 2.26 -1.11 -8.42
N MET A 31 1.09 -1.29 -7.81
CA MET A 31 0.04 -0.29 -7.73
C MET A 31 -0.12 0.22 -6.29
N GLY A 32 -0.31 1.53 -6.18
CA GLY A 32 -0.49 2.20 -4.89
C GLY A 32 -0.87 3.67 -5.08
N HIS A 33 -1.21 4.33 -3.98
CA HIS A 33 -1.45 5.76 -4.01
C HIS A 33 -0.15 6.53 -4.30
N SER A 34 -0.25 7.68 -4.97
CA SER A 34 0.92 8.53 -5.29
C SER A 34 1.75 8.90 -4.05
N GLN A 35 1.09 9.06 -2.90
CA GLN A 35 1.74 9.31 -1.62
C GLN A 35 2.56 8.12 -1.12
N ASN A 36 2.13 6.88 -1.38
CA ASN A 36 2.89 5.68 -0.99
C ASN A 36 4.18 5.60 -1.81
N PHE A 37 4.10 5.87 -3.13
CA PHE A 37 5.30 5.89 -3.98
C PHE A 37 6.29 6.98 -3.60
N LYS A 38 5.81 8.17 -3.24
CA LYS A 38 6.68 9.25 -2.74
C LYS A 38 7.39 8.86 -1.43
N GLN A 39 6.70 8.13 -0.55
CA GLN A 39 7.24 7.69 0.73
C GLN A 39 8.14 6.46 0.63
N CYS A 40 8.11 5.72 -0.49
CA CYS A 40 8.89 4.49 -0.69
C CYS A 40 9.83 4.58 -1.89
N LYS A 41 10.15 5.79 -2.34
CA LYS A 41 10.81 6.03 -3.63
C LYS A 41 12.19 5.37 -3.69
N GLU A 42 13.02 5.59 -2.67
CA GLU A 42 14.39 5.06 -2.65
C GLU A 42 14.39 3.56 -2.40
N SER A 43 13.57 3.10 -1.45
CA SER A 43 13.46 1.70 -1.08
C SER A 43 12.93 0.82 -2.21
N LEU A 44 11.93 1.29 -2.96
CA LEU A 44 11.42 0.59 -4.15
C LEU A 44 12.46 0.57 -5.26
N ALA A 45 13.10 1.70 -5.56
CA ALA A 45 14.12 1.76 -6.59
C ALA A 45 15.32 0.84 -6.29
N LYS A 46 15.66 0.68 -5.01
CA LYS A 46 16.78 -0.18 -4.57
C LYS A 46 16.43 -1.66 -4.51
N ARG A 47 15.25 -2.02 -3.98
CA ARG A 47 14.87 -3.43 -3.72
C ARG A 47 14.07 -4.05 -4.86
N HIS A 48 13.29 -3.25 -5.58
CA HIS A 48 12.37 -3.70 -6.63
C HIS A 48 12.48 -2.82 -7.90
N PRO A 49 13.69 -2.62 -8.47
CA PRO A 49 13.91 -1.71 -9.61
C PRO A 49 13.13 -2.08 -10.87
N ASN A 50 12.77 -3.36 -11.02
CA ASN A 50 12.11 -3.89 -12.20
C ASN A 50 10.58 -3.71 -12.17
N LEU A 51 10.01 -3.33 -11.02
CA LEU A 51 8.56 -3.15 -10.90
C LEU A 51 8.15 -1.78 -11.45
N LYS A 52 7.28 -1.79 -12.46
CA LYS A 52 6.66 -0.56 -12.97
C LYS A 52 5.71 0.02 -11.92
N GLN A 53 5.95 1.27 -11.50
CA GLN A 53 5.07 1.96 -10.56
C GLN A 53 3.84 2.52 -11.29
N GLU A 54 2.66 2.13 -10.85
CA GLU A 54 1.39 2.54 -11.46
C GLU A 54 0.47 3.17 -10.41
N THR A 55 0.06 4.42 -10.63
CA THR A 55 -1.06 5.01 -9.88
C THR A 55 -2.31 4.84 -10.72
N GLY A 56 -3.35 4.24 -10.14
CA GLY A 56 -4.61 4.06 -10.85
C GLY A 56 -5.31 5.39 -11.18
N LYS A 57 -6.27 5.35 -12.11
CA LYS A 57 -7.14 6.49 -12.45
C LYS A 57 -8.54 6.28 -11.86
N GLY A 58 -9.26 7.36 -11.58
CA GLY A 58 -10.60 7.31 -10.99
C GLY A 58 -10.58 6.60 -9.65
N ASP A 59 -11.41 5.57 -9.49
CA ASP A 59 -11.49 4.78 -8.26
C ASP A 59 -10.19 4.04 -7.90
N LEU A 60 -9.34 3.71 -8.88
CA LEU A 60 -8.09 2.98 -8.65
C LEU A 60 -6.97 3.86 -8.05
N VAL A 61 -7.23 5.15 -7.84
CA VAL A 61 -6.35 6.01 -7.03
C VAL A 61 -6.29 5.49 -5.59
N ASP A 62 -7.39 4.93 -5.09
CA ASP A 62 -7.46 4.35 -3.76
C ASP A 62 -6.76 2.98 -3.70
N THR A 63 -5.84 2.82 -2.75
CA THR A 63 -5.02 1.60 -2.62
C THR A 63 -5.85 0.40 -2.19
N ALA A 64 -6.89 0.59 -1.37
CA ALA A 64 -7.77 -0.50 -0.96
C ALA A 64 -8.64 -0.97 -2.14
N LYS A 65 -9.16 -0.05 -2.96
CA LYS A 65 -9.88 -0.40 -4.20
C LYS A 65 -8.97 -1.11 -5.19
N ALA A 66 -7.73 -0.66 -5.38
CA ALA A 66 -6.75 -1.36 -6.22
C ALA A 66 -6.50 -2.79 -5.73
N ALA A 67 -6.34 -2.98 -4.42
CA ALA A 67 -6.25 -4.31 -3.80
C ALA A 67 -7.46 -5.20 -4.09
N VAL A 68 -8.69 -4.69 -3.94
CA VAL A 68 -9.91 -5.43 -4.30
C VAL A 68 -9.88 -5.89 -5.76
N TYR A 69 -9.40 -5.04 -6.66
CA TYR A 69 -9.40 -5.34 -8.10
C TYR A 69 -8.36 -6.41 -8.46
N VAL A 70 -7.17 -6.36 -7.84
CA VAL A 70 -6.17 -7.43 -8.00
C VAL A 70 -6.70 -8.75 -7.43
N ALA A 71 -7.29 -8.74 -6.23
CA ALA A 71 -7.85 -9.94 -5.61
C ALA A 71 -8.96 -10.58 -6.47
N ASN A 72 -9.86 -9.76 -7.01
CA ASN A 72 -10.97 -10.21 -7.85
C ASN A 72 -10.58 -10.47 -9.32
N GLY A 73 -9.29 -10.33 -9.68
CA GLY A 73 -8.81 -10.59 -11.05
C GLY A 73 -9.25 -9.56 -12.10
N LYS A 74 -9.70 -8.37 -11.67
CA LYS A 74 -10.00 -7.23 -12.56
C LYS A 74 -8.74 -6.48 -13.00
N LEU A 75 -7.62 -6.70 -12.31
CA LEU A 75 -6.28 -6.26 -12.69
C LEU A 75 -5.39 -7.49 -12.93
N PRO A 76 -4.29 -7.34 -13.69
CA PRO A 76 -3.33 -8.41 -13.91
C PRO A 76 -2.88 -9.02 -12.58
N LYS A 77 -2.84 -10.36 -12.50
CA LYS A 77 -2.39 -11.06 -11.28
C LYS A 77 -0.93 -10.74 -10.92
N THR A 78 -0.13 -10.32 -11.90
CA THR A 78 1.27 -9.90 -11.76
C THR A 78 1.43 -8.48 -11.19
N THR A 79 0.33 -7.80 -10.85
CA THR A 79 0.35 -6.49 -10.18
C THR A 79 0.40 -6.68 -8.66
N ALA A 80 1.48 -6.20 -8.05
CA ALA A 80 1.61 -6.09 -6.60
C ALA A 80 0.91 -4.84 -6.07
N ILE A 81 0.59 -4.84 -4.78
CA ILE A 81 -0.01 -3.70 -4.06
C ILE A 81 0.98 -3.15 -3.04
N LEU A 82 1.16 -1.83 -3.04
CA LEU A 82 1.94 -1.11 -2.03
C LEU A 82 1.02 -0.41 -1.04
N GLY A 83 0.97 -0.89 0.21
CA GLY A 83 0.05 -0.34 1.20
C GLY A 83 0.23 -0.89 2.62
N PRO A 84 -0.72 -0.62 3.53
CA PRO A 84 -0.66 -1.12 4.90
C PRO A 84 -0.92 -2.63 4.96
N LYS A 85 -0.31 -3.30 5.96
CA LYS A 85 -0.40 -4.76 6.17
C LYS A 85 -1.84 -5.28 6.23
N VAL A 86 -2.79 -4.48 6.73
CA VAL A 86 -4.20 -4.87 6.85
C VAL A 86 -4.82 -5.33 5.52
N LEU A 87 -4.35 -4.80 4.39
CA LEU A 87 -4.85 -5.22 3.06
C LEU A 87 -4.54 -6.69 2.77
N ALA A 88 -3.41 -7.22 3.26
CA ALA A 88 -3.07 -8.63 3.08
C ALA A 88 -4.07 -9.53 3.80
N SER A 89 -4.44 -9.20 5.04
CA SER A 89 -5.41 -9.96 5.82
C SER A 89 -6.83 -9.84 5.26
N LEU A 90 -7.22 -8.66 4.76
CA LEU A 90 -8.56 -8.43 4.21
C LEU A 90 -8.79 -9.13 2.87
N TYR A 91 -7.76 -9.20 2.02
CA TYR A 91 -7.91 -9.67 0.63
C TYR A 91 -7.09 -10.93 0.32
N GLY A 92 -6.48 -11.55 1.32
CA GLY A 92 -5.73 -12.80 1.19
C GLY A 92 -4.44 -12.67 0.38
N PHE A 93 -3.70 -11.57 0.54
CA PHE A 93 -2.40 -11.38 -0.10
C PHE A 93 -1.24 -11.94 0.71
N ASP A 94 -0.19 -12.38 0.01
CA ASP A 94 1.11 -12.67 0.60
C ASP A 94 1.94 -11.40 0.69
N ILE A 95 2.66 -11.25 1.79
CA ILE A 95 3.63 -10.15 1.96
C ILE A 95 4.93 -10.56 1.25
N VAL A 96 5.35 -9.74 0.30
CA VAL A 96 6.61 -9.88 -0.44
C VAL A 96 7.74 -9.18 0.29
N ASP A 97 7.47 -7.97 0.77
CA ASP A 97 8.46 -7.13 1.41
C ASP A 97 7.79 -6.17 2.41
N ALA A 98 8.54 -5.76 3.42
CA ALA A 98 8.07 -4.93 4.53
C ALA A 98 8.97 -3.72 4.73
N ASP A 99 8.42 -2.73 5.45
CA ASP A 99 9.10 -1.49 5.82
C ASP A 99 9.71 -0.78 4.59
N LEU A 100 8.88 -0.60 3.55
CA LEU A 100 9.27 0.07 2.29
C LEU A 100 9.28 1.59 2.36
N GLN A 101 8.82 2.17 3.45
CA GLN A 101 8.93 3.59 3.68
C GLN A 101 10.40 4.02 3.86
N ASP A 102 10.80 5.08 3.18
CA ASP A 102 12.16 5.65 3.23
C ASP A 102 12.41 6.29 4.61
N LEU A 103 11.38 6.89 5.21
CA LEU A 103 11.43 7.41 6.57
C LEU A 103 10.97 6.34 7.57
N LYS A 104 11.88 5.88 8.43
CA LYS A 104 11.58 4.86 9.45
C LYS A 104 10.56 5.33 10.50
N ASN A 105 10.55 6.62 10.81
CA ASN A 105 9.62 7.24 11.76
C ASN A 105 8.51 7.99 11.04
N ASN A 106 7.78 7.30 10.16
CA ASN A 106 6.63 7.88 9.48
C ASN A 106 5.39 7.84 10.38
N ILE A 107 5.25 8.84 11.25
CA ILE A 107 4.14 8.93 12.20
C ILE A 107 3.02 9.79 11.60
N THR A 108 1.78 9.29 11.64
CA THR A 108 0.58 10.06 11.30
C THR A 108 -0.28 10.26 12.55
N ASN A 109 -0.67 11.51 12.79
CA ASN A 109 -1.49 11.88 13.94
C ASN A 109 -2.96 11.90 13.53
N PHE A 110 -3.78 11.13 14.24
CA PHE A 110 -5.23 11.06 14.07
C PHE A 110 -5.91 11.79 15.21
N LEU A 111 -6.82 12.71 14.88
CA LEU A 111 -7.62 13.44 15.84
C LEU A 111 -9.05 12.90 15.82
N LEU A 112 -9.54 12.42 16.96
CA LEU A 112 -10.94 12.04 17.11
C LEU A 112 -11.75 13.28 17.48
N ALA A 113 -12.69 13.65 16.61
CA ALA A 113 -13.60 14.78 16.84
C ALA A 113 -14.99 14.27 17.27
N GLY A 114 -15.45 14.75 18.42
CA GLY A 114 -16.79 14.52 18.97
C GLY A 114 -17.63 15.79 18.94
N ARG A 115 -18.96 15.63 18.99
CA ARG A 115 -19.91 16.76 19.04
C ARG A 115 -20.41 17.03 20.46
#